data_AF-A0A7W1W592-F1
#
_entry.id   AF-A0A7W1W592-F1
#
_cell.length_a   1.000
_cell.length_b   1.000
_cell.length_c   1.000
_cell.angle_alpha   90.00
_cell.angle_beta   90.00
_cell.angle_gamma   90.00
#
_symmetry.space_group_name_H-M   'P 1'
#
loop_
_entity.id
_entity.type
_entity.pdbx_description
1 polymer ?
#
loop_
_entity_poly.entity_id
_entity_poly.type
_entity_poly.pdbx_seq_one_letter_code
_entity_poly.pdbx_strand_id
1 'polypeptide(L)'
;MKFYRWFCTWLLINVVLSASLAPCLTLQTFAQTVKPATILADLQHTKSAAYEWLDIALEATAREHGRVAPRPTVGSRMLAIIVTSMYDAWAAYDDKAVGTRLNDKLRRPKSERTQANKEKAIAYAAYRAMLDLFPEDKTWLDEQMRKRGFDPNDDTINLSKP
;
A
#
# COMPACT_ATOMS: atom_id res chain seq x y z
N MET A 1 -28.57 33.31 5.64
CA MET A 1 -28.09 34.31 6.64
C MET A 1 -28.32 33.77 8.05
N LYS A 2 -27.30 33.18 8.70
CA LYS A 2 -27.24 32.95 10.17
C LYS A 2 -25.94 32.30 10.67
N PHE A 3 -24.99 31.94 9.80
CA PHE A 3 -23.72 31.30 10.22
C PHE A 3 -22.50 32.24 10.29
N TYR A 4 -22.57 33.43 9.69
CA TYR A 4 -21.44 34.37 9.66
C TYR A 4 -21.31 35.25 10.92
N ARG A 5 -22.28 35.20 11.84
CA ARG A 5 -22.32 36.08 13.02
C ARG A 5 -21.60 35.53 14.25
N TRP A 6 -21.15 34.27 14.19
CA TRP A 6 -20.43 33.59 15.28
C TRP A 6 -18.91 33.63 15.14
N PHE A 7 -18.39 33.82 13.92
CA PHE A 7 -16.95 33.82 13.67
C PHE A 7 -16.27 35.17 13.97
N CYS A 8 -17.02 36.28 13.93
CA CYS A 8 -16.46 37.63 14.09
C CYS A 8 -16.31 38.07 15.56
N THR A 9 -17.06 37.47 16.49
CA THR A 9 -16.98 37.76 17.93
C THR A 9 -15.89 36.96 18.64
N TRP A 10 -15.42 35.84 18.06
CA TRP A 10 -14.39 35.00 18.67
C TRP A 10 -12.96 35.50 18.43
N LEU A 11 -12.76 36.32 17.38
CA LEU A 11 -11.44 36.85 17.02
C LEU A 11 -11.02 38.09 17.82
N LEU A 12 -11.93 38.74 18.53
CA LEU A 12 -11.67 40.02 19.24
C LEU A 12 -11.39 39.88 20.74
N ILE A 13 -11.48 38.67 21.30
CA ILE A 13 -11.29 38.44 22.75
C ILE A 13 -9.86 38.00 23.11
N ASN A 14 -9.06 37.49 22.17
CA ASN A 14 -7.74 36.90 22.48
C ASN A 14 -6.52 37.84 22.28
N VAL A 15 -6.73 39.14 22.08
CA VAL A 15 -5.61 40.08 21.81
C VAL A 15 -5.20 40.92 23.03
N VAL A 16 -5.93 40.85 24.16
CA VAL A 16 -5.68 41.76 25.29
C VAL A 16 -5.69 41.02 26.64
N LEU A 17 -4.79 40.05 26.85
CA LEU A 17 -4.43 39.64 28.22
C LEU A 17 -3.16 38.77 28.33
N SER A 18 -1.98 39.33 28.06
CA SER A 18 -0.73 38.74 28.56
C SER A 18 0.41 39.76 28.59
N ALA A 19 0.33 40.67 29.56
CA ALA A 19 1.43 41.54 29.93
C ALA A 19 1.66 41.44 31.45
N SER A 20 2.53 40.51 31.89
CA SER A 20 3.29 40.64 33.15
C SER A 20 4.40 39.57 33.29
N LEU A 21 5.64 40.05 33.18
CA LEU A 21 6.83 39.77 34.03
C LEU A 21 7.44 38.35 34.19
N ALA A 22 8.70 38.25 33.70
CA ALA A 22 9.89 37.52 34.20
C ALA A 22 10.00 35.99 34.02
N PRO A 23 11.22 35.37 34.03
CA PRO A 23 12.55 35.82 33.61
C PRO A 23 13.26 34.83 32.64
N CYS A 24 14.35 35.30 32.02
CA CYS A 24 15.52 34.55 31.55
C CYS A 24 15.41 33.01 31.49
N LEU A 25 14.95 32.46 30.37
CA LEU A 25 15.52 31.25 29.79
C LEU A 25 15.80 31.56 28.33
N THR A 26 17.07 31.47 27.96
CA THR A 26 17.53 31.57 26.59
C THR A 26 16.71 30.61 25.73
N LEU A 27 15.83 31.14 24.88
CA LEU A 27 15.32 30.41 23.72
C LEU A 27 16.54 30.10 22.87
N GLN A 28 17.09 28.91 23.06
CA GLN A 28 18.02 28.34 22.11
C GLN A 28 17.19 28.06 20.88
N THR A 29 17.16 29.04 19.97
CA THR A 29 16.68 28.82 18.61
C THR A 29 17.60 27.77 18.03
N PHE A 30 17.21 26.51 18.10
CA PHE A 30 17.76 25.49 17.23
C PHE A 30 17.34 25.90 15.82
N ALA A 31 18.13 26.76 15.20
CA ALA A 31 18.13 26.93 13.77
C ALA A 31 18.58 25.58 13.19
N GLN A 32 17.62 24.69 12.96
CA GLN A 32 17.87 23.54 12.10
C GLN A 32 18.23 24.14 10.75
N THR A 33 19.49 23.97 10.34
CA THR A 33 19.83 24.06 8.94
C THR A 33 19.09 22.91 8.27
N VAL A 34 17.84 23.14 7.86
CA VAL A 34 17.18 22.26 6.91
C VAL A 34 18.03 22.40 5.66
N LYS A 35 18.92 21.42 5.47
CA LYS A 35 19.63 21.21 4.21
C LYS A 35 18.56 21.38 3.15
N PRO A 36 18.70 22.32 2.18
CA PRO A 36 17.67 22.47 1.17
C PRO A 36 17.50 21.09 0.58
N ALA A 37 16.30 20.52 0.75
CA ALA A 37 15.99 19.27 0.10
C ALA A 37 16.21 19.60 -1.37
N THR A 38 17.29 19.08 -1.93
CA THR A 38 17.44 18.98 -3.37
C THR A 38 16.17 18.24 -3.76
N ILE A 39 15.18 18.97 -4.26
CA ILE A 39 14.01 18.37 -4.84
C ILE A 39 14.62 17.53 -5.95
N LEU A 40 14.66 16.22 -5.72
CA LEU A 40 14.97 15.22 -6.74
C LEU A 40 13.79 15.26 -7.70
N ALA A 41 13.68 16.38 -8.41
CA ALA A 41 12.88 16.49 -9.60
C ALA A 41 13.53 15.51 -10.56
N ASP A 42 12.84 14.39 -10.75
CA ASP A 42 13.15 13.31 -11.68
C ASP A 42 13.96 12.11 -11.15
N LEU A 43 13.57 11.55 -10.01
CA LEU A 43 13.59 10.08 -9.91
C LEU A 43 12.34 9.57 -10.62
N GLN A 44 12.46 9.27 -11.91
CA GLN A 44 11.42 8.58 -12.67
C GLN A 44 11.16 7.22 -12.00
N HIS A 45 10.19 7.18 -11.09
CA HIS A 45 9.88 5.98 -10.31
C HIS A 45 9.09 5.00 -11.18
N THR A 46 9.78 4.03 -11.77
CA THR A 46 9.14 2.91 -12.45
C THR A 46 8.38 2.08 -11.42
N LYS A 47 7.07 1.92 -11.61
CA LYS A 47 6.23 1.09 -10.75
C LYS A 47 6.76 -0.34 -10.75
N SER A 48 6.95 -0.92 -9.56
CA SER A 48 7.24 -2.34 -9.42
C SER A 48 5.97 -3.16 -9.65
N ALA A 49 6.11 -4.46 -9.95
CA ALA A 49 4.94 -5.35 -10.03
C ALA A 49 4.11 -5.33 -8.74
N ALA A 50 4.74 -5.25 -7.56
CA ALA A 50 4.03 -5.12 -6.30
C ALA A 50 3.19 -3.84 -6.23
N TYR A 51 3.71 -2.72 -6.74
CA TYR A 51 2.97 -1.46 -6.82
C TYR A 51 1.76 -1.59 -7.74
N GLU A 52 1.92 -2.19 -8.93
CA GLU A 52 0.81 -2.37 -9.86
C GLU A 52 -0.29 -3.28 -9.30
N TRP A 53 0.07 -4.39 -8.66
CA TRP A 53 -0.90 -5.30 -8.06
C TRP A 53 -1.60 -4.68 -6.85
N LEU A 54 -0.91 -3.82 -6.10
CA LEU A 54 -1.54 -3.04 -5.03
C LEU A 54 -2.52 -2.01 -5.57
N ASP A 55 -2.20 -1.31 -6.67
CA ASP A 55 -3.15 -0.40 -7.35
C ASP A 55 -4.43 -1.16 -7.76
N ILE A 56 -4.29 -2.38 -8.30
CA ILE A 56 -5.44 -3.25 -8.65
C ILE A 56 -6.24 -3.66 -7.43
N ALA A 57 -5.56 -4.02 -6.32
CA ALA A 57 -6.23 -4.41 -5.08
C ALA A 57 -7.02 -3.25 -4.46
N LEU A 58 -6.50 -2.03 -4.54
CA LEU A 58 -7.21 -0.82 -4.10
C LEU A 58 -8.45 -0.57 -4.96
N GLU A 59 -8.35 -0.73 -6.28
CA GLU A 59 -9.50 -0.62 -7.20
C GLU A 59 -10.55 -1.71 -6.95
N ALA A 60 -10.14 -2.97 -6.73
CA ALA A 60 -11.05 -4.05 -6.36
C ALA A 60 -11.79 -3.74 -5.04
N THR A 61 -11.08 -3.22 -4.05
CA THR A 61 -11.68 -2.78 -2.78
C THR A 61 -12.64 -1.61 -2.98
N ALA A 62 -12.33 -0.67 -3.88
CA ALA A 62 -13.22 0.44 -4.22
C ALA A 62 -14.51 -0.03 -4.90
N ARG A 63 -14.43 -1.03 -5.78
CA ARG A 63 -15.60 -1.67 -6.41
C ARG A 63 -16.48 -2.37 -5.37
N GLU A 64 -15.87 -3.08 -4.43
CA GLU A 64 -16.58 -3.68 -3.31
C GLU A 64 -17.30 -2.63 -2.46
N HIS A 65 -16.68 -1.48 -2.20
CA HIS A 65 -17.34 -0.36 -1.52
C HIS A 65 -18.53 0.24 -2.30
N GLY A 66 -18.56 0.07 -3.62
CA GLY A 66 -19.70 0.43 -4.46
C GLY A 66 -20.88 -0.54 -4.34
N ARG A 67 -20.60 -1.82 -4.07
CA ARG A 67 -21.62 -2.87 -3.86
C ARG A 67 -22.12 -2.92 -2.43
N VAL A 68 -21.21 -2.74 -1.47
CA VAL A 68 -21.52 -2.73 -0.05
C VAL A 68 -20.88 -1.52 0.62
N ALA A 69 -21.64 -0.80 1.43
CA ALA A 69 -21.19 0.44 2.07
C ALA A 69 -19.80 0.30 2.72
N PRO A 70 -18.95 1.34 2.71
CA PRO A 70 -17.59 1.27 3.24
C PRO A 70 -17.50 0.72 4.66
N ARG A 71 -16.64 -0.29 4.84
CA ARG A 71 -16.37 -0.95 6.14
C ARG A 71 -14.86 -0.89 6.40
N PRO A 72 -14.35 0.18 7.03
CA PRO A 72 -12.90 0.42 7.12
C PRO A 72 -12.09 -0.76 7.66
N THR A 73 -12.56 -1.41 8.72
CA THR A 73 -11.87 -2.57 9.33
C THR A 73 -11.87 -3.80 8.42
N VAL A 74 -12.97 -4.05 7.71
CA VAL A 74 -13.09 -5.16 6.75
C VAL A 74 -12.19 -4.91 5.54
N GLY A 75 -12.20 -3.69 5.00
CA GLY A 75 -11.33 -3.29 3.89
C GLY A 75 -9.84 -3.39 4.24
N SER A 76 -9.44 -2.96 5.45
CA SER A 76 -8.07 -3.16 5.93
C SER A 76 -7.68 -4.64 6.00
N ARG A 77 -8.59 -5.52 6.46
CA ARG A 77 -8.33 -6.96 6.50
C ARG A 77 -8.21 -7.57 5.09
N MET A 78 -9.07 -7.17 4.16
CA MET A 78 -9.00 -7.62 2.76
C MET A 78 -7.64 -7.27 2.14
N LEU A 79 -7.20 -6.01 2.25
CA LEU A 79 -5.90 -5.58 1.77
C LEU A 79 -4.75 -6.32 2.47
N ALA A 80 -4.84 -6.53 3.79
CA ALA A 80 -3.82 -7.27 4.54
C ALA A 80 -3.61 -8.70 4.02
N ILE A 81 -4.70 -9.40 3.66
CA ILE A 81 -4.63 -10.74 3.08
C ILE A 81 -3.90 -10.71 1.74
N ILE A 82 -4.25 -9.76 0.85
CA ILE A 82 -3.65 -9.63 -0.49
C ILE A 82 -2.16 -9.30 -0.39
N VAL A 83 -1.76 -8.30 0.41
CA VAL A 83 -0.35 -7.91 0.49
C VAL A 83 0.51 -8.97 1.20
N THR A 84 -0.07 -9.72 2.14
CA THR A 84 0.62 -10.84 2.79
C THR A 84 0.82 -11.99 1.82
N SER A 85 -0.16 -12.32 0.97
CA SER A 85 0.01 -13.38 -0.04
C SER A 85 1.08 -12.99 -1.07
N MET A 86 1.10 -11.72 -1.50
CA MET A 86 2.14 -11.18 -2.38
C MET A 86 3.53 -11.29 -1.75
N TYR A 87 3.66 -10.92 -0.48
CA TYR A 87 4.92 -11.00 0.25
C TYR A 87 5.42 -12.44 0.38
N ASP A 88 4.56 -13.37 0.81
CA ASP A 88 4.91 -14.78 0.98
C ASP A 88 5.35 -15.42 -0.34
N ALA A 89 4.70 -15.06 -1.46
CA ALA A 89 5.08 -15.54 -2.79
C ALA A 89 6.42 -14.98 -3.25
N TRP A 90 6.66 -13.68 -3.04
CA TRP A 90 7.94 -13.04 -3.35
C TRP A 90 9.10 -13.60 -2.50
N ALA A 91 8.85 -13.86 -1.21
CA ALA A 91 9.85 -14.34 -0.26
C ALA A 91 10.48 -15.67 -0.67
N ALA A 92 9.74 -16.53 -1.38
CA ALA A 92 10.26 -17.78 -1.94
C ALA A 92 11.42 -17.55 -2.94
N TYR A 93 11.47 -16.40 -3.59
CA TYR A 93 12.47 -16.04 -4.59
C TYR A 93 13.54 -15.07 -4.08
N ASP A 94 13.49 -14.71 -2.80
CA ASP A 94 14.49 -13.84 -2.18
C ASP A 94 15.60 -14.65 -1.48
N ASP A 95 16.76 -14.02 -1.24
CA ASP A 95 17.89 -14.68 -0.62
C ASP A 95 17.73 -14.85 0.90
N LYS A 96 17.06 -13.88 1.56
CA LYS A 96 17.00 -13.77 3.01
C LYS A 96 15.58 -13.70 3.54
N ALA A 97 14.60 -13.26 2.75
CA ALA A 97 13.24 -13.11 3.21
C ALA A 97 12.66 -14.43 3.76
N VAL A 98 11.80 -14.30 4.76
CA VAL A 98 11.14 -15.41 5.45
C VAL A 98 9.65 -15.18 5.35
N GLY A 99 8.92 -16.11 4.72
CA GLY A 99 7.47 -16.01 4.59
C GLY A 99 6.78 -16.10 5.96
N THR A 100 5.62 -15.47 6.08
CA THR A 100 4.88 -15.36 7.34
C THR A 100 4.27 -16.69 7.81
N ARG A 101 3.86 -17.55 6.86
CA ARG A 101 3.21 -18.84 7.17
C ARG A 101 4.12 -20.05 7.08
N LEU A 102 4.96 -20.10 6.05
CA LEU A 102 5.76 -21.29 5.71
C LEU A 102 7.27 -21.07 5.90
N ASN A 103 7.66 -19.95 6.51
CA ASN A 103 9.04 -19.53 6.68
C ASN A 103 9.81 -19.61 5.36
N ASP A 104 10.97 -20.27 5.33
CA ASP A 104 11.82 -20.43 4.16
C ASP A 104 11.69 -21.80 3.47
N LYS A 105 10.70 -22.60 3.85
CA LYS A 105 10.49 -23.95 3.29
C LYS A 105 10.25 -23.97 1.79
N LEU A 106 9.75 -22.86 1.22
CA LEU A 106 9.48 -22.72 -0.21
C LEU A 106 10.60 -22.01 -0.97
N ARG A 107 11.75 -21.72 -0.33
CA ARG A 107 12.83 -20.95 -0.95
C ARG A 107 13.38 -21.67 -2.19
N ARG A 108 13.38 -20.97 -3.32
CA ARG A 108 13.82 -21.48 -4.62
C ARG A 108 15.34 -21.48 -4.77
N PRO A 109 15.91 -22.32 -5.65
CA PRO A 109 17.34 -22.30 -5.98
C PRO A 109 17.77 -20.93 -6.53
N LYS A 110 19.04 -20.55 -6.35
CA LYS A 110 19.56 -19.23 -6.79
C LYS A 110 19.32 -18.96 -8.29
N SER A 111 19.38 -19.99 -9.13
CA SER A 111 19.12 -19.90 -10.58
C SER A 111 17.69 -19.49 -10.91
N GLU A 112 16.72 -19.78 -10.03
CA GLU A 112 15.31 -19.46 -10.23
C GLU A 112 14.90 -18.11 -9.60
N ARG A 113 15.79 -17.45 -8.84
CA ARG A 113 15.53 -16.16 -8.16
C ARG A 113 15.64 -14.98 -9.11
N THR A 114 14.99 -15.07 -10.26
CA THR A 114 14.96 -14.01 -11.27
C THR A 114 13.86 -12.99 -10.96
N GLN A 115 14.02 -11.77 -11.47
CA GLN A 115 13.01 -10.74 -11.33
C GLN A 115 11.67 -11.17 -11.97
N ALA A 116 11.71 -11.78 -13.15
CA ALA A 116 10.51 -12.28 -13.83
C ALA A 116 9.74 -13.32 -12.98
N ASN A 117 10.43 -14.23 -12.29
CA ASN A 117 9.78 -15.22 -11.42
C ASN A 117 9.17 -14.56 -10.17
N LYS A 118 9.85 -13.56 -9.60
CA LYS A 118 9.31 -12.75 -8.49
C LYS A 118 8.01 -12.06 -8.90
N GLU A 119 8.01 -11.41 -10.06
CA GLU A 119 6.85 -10.67 -10.58
C GLU A 119 5.68 -11.60 -10.91
N LYS A 120 5.97 -12.76 -11.53
CA LYS A 120 4.95 -13.79 -11.79
C LYS A 120 4.36 -14.36 -10.50
N ALA A 121 5.19 -14.70 -9.52
CA ALA A 121 4.73 -15.23 -8.24
C ALA A 121 3.84 -14.21 -7.49
N ILE A 122 4.23 -12.93 -7.48
CA ILE A 122 3.41 -11.83 -6.93
C ILE A 122 2.06 -11.76 -7.66
N ALA A 123 2.07 -11.82 -9.00
CA ALA A 123 0.87 -11.68 -9.81
C ALA A 123 -0.18 -12.76 -9.50
N TYR A 124 0.23 -14.03 -9.52
CA TYR A 124 -0.68 -15.14 -9.23
C TYR A 124 -1.14 -15.15 -7.77
N ALA A 125 -0.28 -14.80 -6.82
CA ALA A 125 -0.65 -14.73 -5.41
C ALA A 125 -1.67 -13.60 -5.13
N ALA A 126 -1.48 -12.43 -5.75
CA ALA A 126 -2.42 -11.32 -5.67
C ALA A 126 -3.76 -11.69 -6.31
N TYR A 127 -3.73 -12.22 -7.52
CA TYR A 127 -4.92 -12.63 -8.26
C TYR A 127 -5.74 -13.67 -7.52
N ARG A 128 -5.12 -14.76 -7.03
CA ARG A 128 -5.82 -15.80 -6.28
C ARG A 128 -6.43 -15.28 -4.97
N ALA A 129 -5.71 -14.41 -4.24
CA ALA A 129 -6.26 -13.78 -3.04
C ALA A 129 -7.43 -12.84 -3.35
N MET A 130 -7.35 -12.07 -4.44
CA MET A 130 -8.45 -11.19 -4.87
C MET A 130 -9.66 -11.96 -5.38
N LEU A 131 -9.48 -13.10 -6.06
CA LEU A 131 -10.61 -13.94 -6.48
C LEU A 131 -11.39 -14.54 -5.30
N ASP A 132 -10.69 -14.92 -4.23
CA ASP A 132 -11.31 -15.40 -3.00
C ASP A 132 -12.11 -14.29 -2.29
N LEU A 133 -11.56 -13.07 -2.27
CA LEU A 133 -12.16 -11.92 -1.59
C LEU A 133 -13.26 -11.22 -2.39
N PHE A 134 -13.15 -11.20 -3.72
CA PHE A 134 -13.99 -10.44 -4.65
C PHE A 134 -14.45 -11.32 -5.82
N PRO A 135 -15.20 -12.42 -5.56
CA PRO A 135 -15.64 -13.32 -6.62
C PRO A 135 -16.50 -12.64 -7.70
N GLU A 136 -17.22 -11.57 -7.33
CA GLU A 136 -18.03 -10.76 -8.24
C GLU A 136 -17.19 -10.01 -9.29
N ASP A 137 -15.92 -9.73 -8.99
CA ASP A 137 -15.00 -9.01 -9.89
C ASP A 137 -14.15 -9.97 -10.74
N LYS A 138 -14.42 -11.28 -10.73
CA LYS A 138 -13.63 -12.28 -11.46
C LYS A 138 -13.34 -11.86 -12.91
N THR A 139 -14.37 -11.50 -13.68
CA THR A 139 -14.20 -11.12 -15.09
C THR A 139 -13.22 -9.97 -15.26
N TRP A 140 -13.29 -8.97 -14.39
CA TRP A 140 -12.39 -7.82 -14.43
C TRP A 140 -10.97 -8.19 -13.97
N LEU A 141 -10.83 -9.02 -12.93
CA LEU A 141 -9.54 -9.53 -12.47
C LEU A 141 -8.84 -10.39 -13.54
N ASP A 142 -9.59 -11.24 -14.24
CA ASP A 142 -9.09 -12.02 -15.37
C ASP A 142 -8.54 -11.11 -16.48
N GLU A 143 -9.21 -9.98 -16.76
CA GLU A 143 -8.70 -8.98 -17.71
C GLU A 143 -7.40 -8.33 -17.23
N GLN A 144 -7.25 -8.07 -15.93
CA GLN A 144 -6.01 -7.53 -15.38
C GLN A 144 -4.83 -8.49 -15.51
N MET A 145 -5.07 -9.80 -15.36
CA MET A 145 -4.09 -10.86 -15.62
C MET A 145 -3.68 -10.87 -17.10
N ARG A 146 -4.66 -10.91 -18.01
CA ARG A 146 -4.41 -10.93 -19.46
C ARG A 146 -3.66 -9.68 -19.95
N LYS A 147 -4.00 -8.50 -19.45
CA LYS A 147 -3.32 -7.23 -19.77
C LYS A 147 -1.83 -7.25 -19.42
N ARG A 148 -1.43 -8.06 -18.45
CA ARG A 148 -0.05 -8.23 -17.99
C ARG A 148 0.62 -9.48 -18.56
N GLY A 149 -0.04 -10.19 -19.48
CA GLY A 149 0.50 -11.37 -20.14
C GLY A 149 0.44 -12.66 -19.31
N PHE A 150 -0.35 -12.69 -18.23
CA PHE A 150 -0.55 -13.89 -17.42
C PHE A 150 -1.84 -14.63 -17.80
N ASP A 151 -1.85 -15.95 -17.60
CA ASP A 151 -3.03 -16.78 -17.83
C ASP A 151 -3.89 -16.88 -16.56
N PRO A 152 -5.12 -16.32 -16.53
CA PRO A 152 -6.02 -16.43 -15.38
C PRO A 152 -6.55 -17.84 -15.13
N ASN A 153 -6.42 -18.76 -16.10
CA ASN A 153 -6.89 -20.15 -15.98
C ASN A 153 -5.78 -21.12 -15.50
N ASP A 154 -4.56 -20.63 -15.22
CA ASP A 154 -3.51 -21.47 -14.64
C ASP A 154 -3.83 -21.75 -13.16
N ASP A 155 -4.43 -22.91 -12.93
CA ASP A 155 -4.81 -23.46 -11.63
C ASP A 155 -3.73 -24.37 -11.02
N THR A 156 -2.51 -24.36 -11.59
CA THR A 156 -1.39 -25.16 -11.10
C THR A 156 -1.11 -24.88 -9.61
N ILE A 157 -1.00 -25.96 -8.83
CA ILE A 157 -0.60 -25.94 -7.41
C ILE A 157 0.84 -26.41 -7.20
N ASN A 158 1.64 -26.47 -8.27
CA ASN A 158 3.02 -26.90 -8.23
C ASN A 158 3.91 -25.87 -7.55
N LEU A 159 4.35 -26.17 -6.33
CA LEU A 159 5.23 -25.34 -5.51
C LEU A 159 6.62 -25.10 -6.11
N SER A 160 6.96 -25.76 -7.22
CA SER A 160 8.21 -25.58 -7.95
C SER A 160 8.10 -24.67 -9.17
N LYS A 161 6.94 -24.05 -9.40
CA LYS A 161 6.75 -23.06 -10.45
C LYS A 161 6.26 -21.74 -9.82
N PRO A 162 6.70 -20.59 -10.37
CA PRO A 162 6.14 -19.28 -10.04
C PRO A 162 4.70 -19.14 -10.55
#